data_AF-A0A7S0Q7X1-F1
#
_entry.id   AF-A0A7S0Q7X1-F1
#
_cell.length_a   1.000
_cell.length_b   1.000
_cell.length_c   1.000
_cell.angle_alpha   90.00
_cell.angle_beta   90.00
_cell.angle_gamma   90.00
#
_symmetry.space_group_name_H-M   'P 1'
#
loop_
_entity.id
_entity.type
_entity.pdbx_description
1 polymer ?
#
loop_
_entity_poly.entity_id
_entity_poly.type
_entity_poly.pdbx_seq_one_letter_code
_entity_poly.pdbx_strand_id
1 'polypeptide(L)'
;ESERDRLTMLVRIGDKLPRPTLSLLNAHKTRVQGCTSVVHLLASARVSRSLHLEGSADSRLARGVLALLVRGLRGEDVSALHELTAATLVEEAGLPVILGGRRLDGVDAMLRLMREQLDEERDASMNVAMDDRTLGTRQDGALEGGPARTSSFTDAAELLHGRSGCSADEEVAVLLSGGVDSSVALRLLHDAGVRCRAFYLRIWLEDEQQHASRGECPWEEDWAYASAVCKQAGVPLEAVSLQDEYSEQVVSYLIQEAAAGRTPNPDIMCNSRIKFGAFIDRVGRHYGAVASGPYA
;
A
#
# COMPACT_ATOMS: atom_id res chain seq x y z
N GLU A 1 -22.32 -24.81 5.57
CA GLU A 1 -21.69 -23.47 5.52
C GLU A 1 -21.52 -23.11 4.06
N SER A 2 -21.98 -21.93 3.62
CA SER A 2 -21.90 -21.54 2.20
C SER A 2 -20.49 -21.03 1.86
N GLU A 3 -20.10 -21.08 0.58
CA GLU A 3 -18.82 -20.53 0.11
C GLU A 3 -18.66 -19.04 0.43
N ARG A 4 -19.78 -18.31 0.41
CA ARG A 4 -19.85 -16.90 0.78
C ARG A 4 -19.54 -16.69 2.26
N ASP A 5 -19.98 -17.61 3.13
CA ASP A 5 -19.70 -17.53 4.57
C ASP A 5 -18.20 -17.77 4.84
N ARG A 6 -17.60 -18.75 4.16
CA ARG A 6 -16.16 -19.03 4.27
C ARG A 6 -15.29 -17.89 3.75
N LEU A 7 -15.67 -17.26 2.63
CA LEU A 7 -14.98 -16.07 2.12
C LEU A 7 -15.09 -14.91 3.11
N THR A 8 -16.28 -14.69 3.67
CA THR A 8 -16.52 -13.64 4.68
C THR A 8 -15.69 -13.89 5.93
N MET A 9 -15.61 -15.15 6.38
CA MET A 9 -14.77 -15.55 7.51
C MET A 9 -13.29 -15.29 7.24
N LEU A 10 -12.80 -15.66 6.04
CA LEU A 10 -11.41 -15.47 5.66
C LEU A 10 -11.01 -13.98 5.67
N VAL A 11 -11.86 -13.11 5.12
CA VAL A 11 -11.65 -11.65 5.17
C VAL A 11 -11.61 -11.14 6.61
N ARG A 12 -12.58 -11.55 7.46
CA ARG A 12 -12.62 -11.15 8.88
C ARG A 12 -11.39 -11.61 9.68
N ILE A 13 -10.79 -12.74 9.32
CA ILE A 13 -9.54 -13.20 9.93
C ILE A 13 -8.39 -12.29 9.48
N GLY A 14 -8.37 -11.88 8.21
CA GLY A 14 -7.41 -10.93 7.65
C GLY A 14 -7.46 -9.55 8.30
N ASP A 15 -8.65 -9.04 8.61
CA ASP A 15 -8.83 -7.72 9.25
C ASP A 15 -8.25 -7.67 10.67
N LYS A 16 -8.03 -8.84 11.30
CA LYS A 16 -7.40 -8.96 12.63
C LYS A 16 -5.87 -9.01 12.57
N LEU A 17 -5.26 -9.07 11.38
CA LEU A 17 -3.81 -8.95 11.28
C LEU A 17 -3.36 -7.56 11.73
N PRO A 18 -2.31 -7.45 12.57
CA PRO A 18 -1.75 -6.18 12.98
C PRO A 18 -1.41 -5.26 11.80
N ARG A 19 -1.37 -3.95 12.06
CA ARG A 19 -0.82 -3.01 11.08
C ARG A 19 0.66 -3.35 10.84
N PRO A 20 1.13 -3.33 9.58
CA PRO A 20 2.50 -3.68 9.26
C PRO A 20 3.49 -2.68 9.84
N THR A 21 4.66 -3.16 10.24
CA THR A 21 5.78 -2.27 10.58
C THR A 21 6.40 -1.65 9.32
N LEU A 22 6.99 -0.46 9.44
CA LEU A 22 7.72 0.17 8.32
C LEU A 22 8.90 -0.70 7.84
N SER A 23 9.53 -1.44 8.76
CA SER A 23 10.58 -2.42 8.46
C SER A 23 10.07 -3.53 7.55
N LEU A 24 8.84 -4.03 7.76
CA LEU A 24 8.22 -5.03 6.90
C LEU A 24 7.96 -4.48 5.50
N LEU A 25 7.54 -3.22 5.37
CA LEU A 25 7.15 -2.64 4.08
C LEU A 25 8.35 -2.16 3.23
N ASN A 26 9.43 -1.69 3.86
CA ASN A 26 10.57 -1.11 3.17
C ASN A 26 11.64 -2.14 2.76
N ALA A 27 11.57 -3.38 3.23
CA ALA A 27 12.55 -4.39 2.90
C ALA A 27 12.21 -5.06 1.55
N HIS A 28 13.05 -4.88 0.52
CA HIS A 28 12.92 -5.65 -0.73
C HIS A 28 12.86 -7.18 -0.50
N LYS A 29 13.50 -7.65 0.57
CA LYS A 29 13.54 -9.06 0.99
C LYS A 29 12.21 -9.61 1.54
N THR A 30 11.25 -8.77 1.88
CA THR A 30 9.95 -9.22 2.43
C THR A 30 8.87 -9.31 1.36
N ARG A 31 9.09 -8.76 0.16
CA ARG A 31 8.09 -8.76 -0.90
C ARG A 31 7.96 -10.16 -1.53
N VAL A 32 6.76 -10.74 -1.46
CA VAL A 32 6.45 -12.03 -2.09
C VAL A 32 6.24 -11.83 -3.59
N GLN A 33 7.04 -12.53 -4.40
CA GLN A 33 6.91 -12.51 -5.86
C GLN A 33 5.91 -13.56 -6.32
N GLY A 34 5.14 -13.28 -7.39
CA GLY A 34 4.20 -14.25 -7.97
C GLY A 34 2.78 -14.23 -7.37
N CYS A 35 2.53 -13.40 -6.35
CA CYS A 35 1.16 -13.12 -5.91
C CYS A 35 0.45 -12.19 -6.91
N THR A 36 -0.86 -12.37 -7.10
CA THR A 36 -1.70 -11.48 -7.93
C THR A 36 -1.95 -10.11 -7.28
N SER A 37 -1.48 -9.91 -6.04
CA SER A 37 -1.60 -8.68 -5.26
C SER A 37 -0.30 -8.45 -4.50
N VAL A 38 -0.09 -7.23 -3.98
CA VAL A 38 1.12 -6.91 -3.21
C VAL A 38 1.06 -7.58 -1.84
N VAL A 39 2.00 -8.48 -1.59
CA VAL A 39 2.15 -9.20 -0.31
C VAL A 39 3.57 -8.98 0.22
N HIS A 40 3.65 -8.59 1.48
CA HIS A 40 4.88 -8.55 2.27
C HIS A 40 4.80 -9.58 3.38
N LEU A 41 5.87 -10.34 3.57
CA LEU A 41 5.98 -11.38 4.57
C LEU A 41 7.40 -11.41 5.14
N LEU A 42 7.48 -11.53 6.45
CA LEU A 42 8.70 -11.80 7.20
C LEU A 42 8.50 -13.04 8.06
N ALA A 43 9.36 -14.03 7.88
CA ALA A 43 9.48 -15.22 8.71
C ALA A 43 10.85 -15.21 9.38
N SER A 44 10.85 -15.47 10.69
CA SER A 44 12.07 -15.62 11.49
C SER A 44 11.91 -16.75 12.50
N ALA A 45 13.02 -17.36 12.90
CA ALA A 45 13.04 -18.36 13.96
C ALA A 45 13.62 -17.77 15.25
N ARG A 46 12.91 -17.94 16.37
CA ARG A 46 13.49 -17.64 17.69
C ARG A 46 14.51 -18.71 18.08
N VAL A 47 15.30 -18.43 19.12
CA VAL A 47 16.29 -19.38 19.70
C VAL A 47 15.70 -20.77 19.99
N SER A 48 14.41 -20.83 20.32
CA SER A 48 13.67 -22.08 20.56
C SER A 48 13.15 -22.78 19.28
N ARG A 49 13.59 -22.37 18.09
CA ARG A 49 13.07 -22.79 16.77
C ARG A 49 11.57 -22.53 16.54
N SER A 50 10.97 -21.65 17.34
CA SER A 50 9.58 -21.27 17.15
C SER A 50 9.45 -20.21 16.07
N LEU A 51 8.50 -20.42 15.15
CA LEU A 51 8.23 -19.53 14.03
C LEU A 51 7.61 -18.21 14.51
N HIS A 52 8.18 -17.11 14.03
CA HIS A 52 7.63 -15.77 14.17
C HIS A 52 7.37 -15.17 12.79
N LEU A 53 6.10 -14.88 12.52
CA LEU A 53 5.62 -14.42 11.23
C LEU A 53 4.97 -13.04 11.36
N GLU A 54 5.37 -12.13 10.48
CA GLU A 54 4.73 -10.84 10.25
C GLU A 54 4.36 -10.74 8.77
N GLY A 55 3.22 -10.11 8.45
CA GLY A 55 2.79 -10.02 7.06
C GLY A 55 1.75 -8.95 6.82
N SER A 56 1.72 -8.44 5.58
CA SER A 56 0.75 -7.48 5.08
C SER A 56 0.37 -7.82 3.65
N ALA A 57 -0.86 -7.51 3.28
CA ALA A 57 -1.32 -7.58 1.91
C ALA A 57 -2.31 -6.45 1.60
N ASP A 58 -2.29 -6.00 0.35
CA ASP A 58 -3.19 -4.98 -0.21
C ASP A 58 -4.61 -5.52 -0.50
N SER A 59 -4.72 -6.81 -0.85
CA SER A 59 -5.99 -7.49 -1.10
C SER A 59 -6.55 -8.09 0.19
N ARG A 60 -7.83 -7.83 0.50
CA ARG A 60 -8.54 -8.43 1.65
C ARG A 60 -8.46 -9.96 1.65
N LEU A 61 -8.51 -10.59 0.48
CA LEU A 61 -8.43 -12.05 0.35
C LEU A 61 -7.01 -12.56 0.63
N ALA A 62 -5.99 -11.93 0.04
CA ALA A 62 -4.59 -12.29 0.30
C ALA A 62 -4.22 -12.07 1.77
N ARG A 63 -4.74 -10.99 2.38
CA ARG A 63 -4.60 -10.69 3.81
C ARG A 63 -5.24 -11.77 4.68
N GLY A 64 -6.41 -12.29 4.30
CA GLY A 64 -7.06 -13.41 4.98
C GLY A 64 -6.23 -14.70 4.93
N VAL A 65 -5.70 -15.04 3.75
CA VAL A 65 -4.82 -16.21 3.58
C VAL A 65 -3.53 -16.07 4.38
N LEU A 66 -2.91 -14.88 4.33
CA LEU A 66 -1.73 -14.56 5.13
C LEU A 66 -2.01 -14.68 6.63
N ALA A 67 -3.20 -14.29 7.07
CA ALA A 67 -3.60 -14.41 8.46
C ALA A 67 -3.77 -15.86 8.91
N LEU A 68 -4.19 -16.77 8.02
CA LEU A 68 -4.20 -18.20 8.32
C LEU A 68 -2.78 -18.73 8.52
N LEU A 69 -1.84 -18.36 7.67
CA LEU A 69 -0.43 -18.74 7.82
C LEU A 69 0.16 -18.18 9.13
N VAL A 70 0.01 -16.87 9.37
CA VAL A 70 0.54 -16.19 10.56
C VAL A 70 -0.03 -16.77 11.85
N ARG A 71 -1.31 -17.14 11.88
CA ARG A 71 -1.96 -17.67 13.09
C ARG A 71 -1.77 -19.17 13.24
N GLY A 72 -1.82 -19.92 12.14
CA GLY A 72 -1.71 -21.37 12.13
C GLY A 72 -0.30 -21.87 12.42
N LEU A 73 0.72 -21.12 11.99
CA LEU A 73 2.13 -21.47 12.23
C LEU A 73 2.74 -20.72 13.43
N ARG A 74 1.92 -20.01 14.20
CA ARG A 74 2.43 -19.19 15.30
C ARG A 74 2.99 -20.08 16.41
N GLY A 75 4.30 -20.04 16.61
CA GLY A 75 4.95 -20.79 17.68
C GLY A 75 5.21 -22.27 17.35
N GLU A 76 4.82 -22.71 16.15
CA GLU A 76 5.18 -24.03 15.62
C GLU A 76 6.69 -24.11 15.35
N ASP A 77 7.22 -25.33 15.33
CA ASP A 77 8.62 -25.57 14.94
C ASP A 77 8.82 -25.33 13.44
N VAL A 78 10.01 -24.88 13.06
CA VAL A 78 10.37 -24.66 11.64
C VAL A 78 10.10 -25.89 10.76
N SER A 79 10.20 -27.11 11.30
CA SER A 79 9.89 -28.34 10.56
C SER A 79 8.44 -28.41 10.03
N ALA A 80 7.47 -27.85 10.76
CA ALA A 80 6.07 -27.79 10.33
C ALA A 80 5.91 -27.04 8.99
N LEU A 81 6.76 -26.06 8.72
CA LEU A 81 6.75 -25.32 7.45
C LEU A 81 7.22 -26.16 6.26
N HIS A 82 8.10 -27.14 6.48
CA HIS A 82 8.61 -28.00 5.40
C HIS A 82 7.56 -29.02 4.93
N GLU A 83 6.65 -29.42 5.80
CA GLU A 83 5.57 -30.35 5.50
C GLU A 83 4.32 -29.66 4.90
N LEU A 84 4.19 -28.35 5.12
CA LEU A 84 3.07 -27.56 4.63
C LEU A 84 3.19 -27.24 3.13
N THR A 85 2.13 -27.46 2.36
CA THR A 85 2.02 -27.07 0.96
C THR A 85 0.81 -26.18 0.76
N ALA A 86 0.72 -25.44 -0.36
CA ALA A 86 -0.51 -24.71 -0.66
C ALA A 86 -1.73 -25.65 -0.71
N ALA A 87 -1.58 -26.83 -1.30
CA ALA A 87 -2.66 -27.81 -1.39
C ALA A 87 -3.17 -28.26 0.00
N THR A 88 -2.25 -28.64 0.90
CA THR A 88 -2.63 -29.09 2.24
C THR A 88 -3.22 -27.97 3.08
N LEU A 89 -2.67 -26.75 3.01
CA LEU A 89 -3.22 -25.58 3.70
C LEU A 89 -4.66 -25.30 3.26
N VAL A 90 -4.91 -25.36 1.96
CA VAL A 90 -6.23 -25.03 1.40
C VAL A 90 -7.26 -26.12 1.70
N GLU A 91 -6.84 -27.38 1.71
CA GLU A 91 -7.69 -28.51 2.10
C GLU A 91 -8.07 -28.44 3.58
N GLU A 92 -7.10 -28.25 4.48
CA GLU A 92 -7.34 -28.16 5.92
C GLU A 92 -8.14 -26.91 6.31
N ALA A 93 -7.91 -25.78 5.62
CA ALA A 93 -8.69 -24.56 5.82
C ALA A 93 -10.09 -24.62 5.19
N GLY A 94 -10.42 -25.66 4.41
CA GLY A 94 -11.71 -25.79 3.73
C GLY A 94 -11.93 -24.74 2.64
N LEU A 95 -10.87 -24.28 1.97
CA LEU A 95 -10.88 -23.21 0.97
C LEU A 95 -10.69 -23.63 -0.51
N PRO A 96 -10.78 -24.91 -0.95
CA PRO A 96 -10.36 -25.31 -2.30
C PRO A 96 -11.20 -24.66 -3.41
N VAL A 97 -12.45 -24.29 -3.14
CA VAL A 97 -13.31 -23.59 -4.11
C VAL A 97 -13.05 -22.08 -4.13
N ILE A 98 -12.53 -21.53 -3.03
CA ILE A 98 -12.28 -20.08 -2.89
C ILE A 98 -10.93 -19.69 -3.51
N LEU A 99 -9.93 -20.56 -3.41
CA LEU A 99 -8.58 -20.32 -3.90
C LEU A 99 -8.37 -21.07 -5.23
N GLY A 100 -8.62 -20.37 -6.36
CA GLY A 100 -8.32 -20.91 -7.70
C GLY A 100 -6.82 -20.98 -7.98
N GLY A 101 -6.41 -21.62 -9.09
CA GLY A 101 -4.99 -21.93 -9.40
C GLY A 101 -3.99 -20.79 -9.17
N ARG A 102 -4.25 -19.60 -9.73
CA ARG A 102 -3.37 -18.42 -9.54
C ARG A 102 -3.23 -17.95 -8.09
N ARG A 103 -4.22 -18.23 -7.24
CA ARG A 103 -4.16 -17.91 -5.81
C ARG A 103 -3.36 -18.97 -5.04
N LEU A 104 -3.42 -20.24 -5.46
CA LEU A 104 -2.57 -21.30 -4.92
C LEU A 104 -1.10 -21.04 -5.21
N ASP A 105 -0.77 -20.59 -6.42
CA ASP A 105 0.59 -20.17 -6.78
C ASP A 105 1.12 -19.08 -5.83
N GLY A 106 0.23 -18.14 -5.44
CA GLY A 106 0.54 -17.10 -4.46
C GLY A 106 0.80 -17.65 -3.05
N VAL A 107 0.07 -18.69 -2.61
CA VAL A 107 0.34 -19.37 -1.34
C VAL A 107 1.69 -20.08 -1.38
N ASP A 108 1.99 -20.80 -2.45
CA ASP A 108 3.27 -21.48 -2.62
C ASP A 108 4.44 -20.49 -2.65
N ALA A 109 4.24 -19.32 -3.25
CA ALA A 109 5.23 -18.24 -3.22
C ALA A 109 5.47 -17.71 -1.80
N MET A 110 4.42 -17.55 -0.99
CA MET A 110 4.56 -17.17 0.42
C MET A 110 5.37 -18.23 1.20
N LEU A 111 4.99 -19.51 1.09
CA LEU A 111 5.67 -20.62 1.76
C LEU A 111 7.15 -20.73 1.34
N ARG A 112 7.44 -20.49 0.06
CA ARG A 112 8.81 -20.49 -0.46
C ARG A 112 9.64 -19.37 0.16
N LEU A 113 9.14 -18.13 0.15
CA LEU A 113 9.86 -17.00 0.75
C LEU A 113 10.12 -17.23 2.24
N MET A 114 9.15 -17.79 2.97
CA MET A 114 9.32 -18.14 4.38
C MET A 114 10.50 -19.10 4.60
N ARG A 115 10.63 -20.14 3.76
CA ARG A 115 11.73 -21.11 3.84
C ARG A 115 13.07 -20.46 3.52
N GLU A 116 13.13 -19.64 2.47
CA GLU A 116 14.33 -18.90 2.08
C GLU A 116 14.83 -17.99 3.22
N GLN A 117 13.93 -17.24 3.85
CA GLN A 117 14.28 -16.36 4.97
C GLN A 117 14.83 -17.14 6.19
N LEU A 118 14.24 -18.29 6.49
CA LEU A 118 14.68 -19.14 7.62
C LEU A 118 15.99 -19.87 7.34
N ASP A 119 16.24 -20.30 6.10
CA ASP A 119 17.52 -20.88 5.68
C ASP A 119 18.64 -19.83 5.72
N GLU A 120 18.38 -18.59 5.27
CA GLU A 120 19.33 -17.47 5.39
C GLU A 120 19.70 -17.16 6.86
N GLU A 121 18.72 -17.14 7.77
CA GLU A 121 18.96 -16.94 9.21
C GLU A 121 19.79 -18.07 9.83
N ARG A 122 19.55 -19.32 9.42
CA ARG A 122 20.32 -20.49 9.88
C ARG A 122 21.78 -20.39 9.45
N ASP A 123 22.02 -20.08 8.17
CA ASP A 123 23.37 -19.99 7.62
C ASP A 123 24.15 -18.82 8.22
N ALA A 124 23.49 -17.67 8.46
CA ALA A 124 24.08 -16.55 9.19
C ALA A 124 24.46 -16.93 10.63
N SER A 125 23.61 -17.67 11.33
CA SER A 125 23.88 -18.14 12.70
C SER A 125 25.03 -19.15 12.77
N MET A 126 25.19 -20.01 11.75
CA MET A 126 26.31 -20.94 11.65
C MET A 126 27.64 -20.24 11.34
N ASN A 127 27.63 -19.22 10.49
CA ASN A 127 28.83 -18.44 10.16
C ASN A 127 29.35 -17.63 11.36
N VAL A 128 28.47 -17.05 12.18
CA VAL A 128 28.86 -16.37 13.43
C VAL A 128 29.47 -17.34 14.44
N ALA A 129 28.95 -18.57 14.54
CA ALA A 129 29.51 -19.61 15.40
C ALA A 129 30.88 -20.15 14.91
N MET A 130 31.23 -19.92 13.64
CA MET A 130 32.52 -20.29 13.06
C MET A 130 33.58 -19.19 13.26
N ASP A 131 33.19 -17.91 13.21
CA ASP A 131 34.07 -16.76 13.45
C ASP A 131 34.50 -16.61 14.92
N ASP A 132 33.69 -17.07 15.88
CA ASP A 132 34.02 -17.03 17.32
C ASP A 132 35.15 -18.01 17.72
N ARG A 133 35.58 -18.90 16.81
CA ARG A 133 36.77 -19.74 17.00
C ARG A 133 38.06 -19.14 16.44
N THR A 134 37.99 -18.01 15.75
CA THR A 134 39.12 -17.51 14.96
C THR A 134 39.29 -16.00 15.00
N LEU A 135 39.26 -15.34 16.17
CA LEU A 135 39.66 -13.93 16.26
C LEU A 135 40.52 -13.64 17.50
N GLY A 136 41.82 -13.89 17.33
CA GLY A 136 42.83 -13.00 17.87
C GLY A 136 42.76 -11.66 17.13
N THR A 137 42.58 -10.59 17.91
CA THR A 137 42.91 -9.18 17.62
C THR A 137 42.73 -8.70 16.17
N ARG A 138 41.63 -7.99 15.90
CA ARG A 138 41.60 -6.94 14.87
C ARG A 138 41.00 -5.66 15.43
N GLN A 139 41.72 -4.56 15.19
CA GLN A 139 41.43 -3.19 15.63
C GLN A 139 40.24 -2.60 14.88
N ASP A 140 39.47 -1.80 15.61
CA ASP A 140 38.36 -0.99 15.13
C ASP A 140 38.80 0.02 14.06
N GLY A 141 38.28 -0.16 12.84
CA GLY A 141 38.29 0.85 11.79
C GLY A 141 36.92 1.53 11.73
N ALA A 142 36.83 2.77 12.21
CA ALA A 142 35.65 3.60 12.08
C ALA A 142 35.36 3.88 10.60
N LEU A 143 34.18 3.47 10.13
CA LEU A 143 33.63 3.90 8.85
C LEU A 143 33.03 5.30 9.05
N GLU A 144 33.76 6.33 8.63
CA GLU A 144 33.25 7.69 8.53
C GLU A 144 32.11 7.73 7.50
N GLY A 145 30.92 8.14 7.96
CA GLY A 145 29.78 8.42 7.10
C GLY A 145 30.04 9.66 6.24
N GLY A 146 30.12 9.46 4.92
CA GLY A 146 30.11 10.56 3.96
C GLY A 146 28.78 11.33 4.02
N PRO A 147 28.77 12.66 3.76
CA PRO A 147 27.59 13.48 3.93
C PRO A 147 26.51 13.07 2.92
N ALA A 148 25.31 12.80 3.43
CA ALA A 148 24.11 12.72 2.61
C ALA A 148 23.97 14.04 1.85
N ARG A 149 23.92 13.97 0.50
CA ARG A 149 23.64 15.15 -0.32
C ARG A 149 22.25 15.65 -0.01
N THR A 150 22.15 16.69 0.80
CA THR A 150 20.95 17.51 0.93
C THR A 150 20.83 18.34 -0.34
N SER A 151 20.14 17.84 -1.37
CA SER A 151 19.57 18.73 -2.38
C SER A 151 18.52 19.56 -1.67
N SER A 152 18.77 20.85 -1.49
CA SER A 152 17.79 21.77 -0.91
C SER A 152 16.53 21.72 -1.76
N PHE A 153 15.37 21.51 -1.14
CA PHE A 153 14.05 21.46 -1.78
C PHE A 153 13.58 22.78 -2.43
N THR A 154 14.49 23.74 -2.63
CA THR A 154 14.27 25.05 -3.26
C THR A 154 13.87 24.98 -4.74
N ASP A 155 14.11 23.86 -5.42
CA ASP A 155 13.80 23.69 -6.86
C ASP A 155 12.29 23.71 -7.19
N ALA A 156 11.42 23.36 -6.25
CA ALA A 156 9.97 23.28 -6.53
C ALA A 156 9.35 24.66 -6.82
N ALA A 157 9.83 25.70 -6.14
CA ALA A 157 9.45 27.07 -6.47
C ALA A 157 9.97 27.45 -7.86
N GLU A 158 11.23 27.16 -8.16
CA GLU A 158 11.85 27.54 -9.44
C GLU A 158 11.16 26.87 -10.64
N LEU A 159 10.71 25.61 -10.50
CA LEU A 159 9.93 24.89 -11.50
C LEU A 159 8.55 25.48 -11.77
N LEU A 160 7.92 26.09 -10.77
CA LEU A 160 6.62 26.77 -10.90
C LEU A 160 6.77 28.18 -11.46
N HIS A 161 7.79 28.92 -11.02
CA HIS A 161 8.05 30.29 -11.47
C HIS A 161 8.69 30.35 -12.87
N GLY A 162 9.32 29.27 -13.33
CA GLY A 162 9.94 29.17 -14.66
C GLY A 162 8.95 28.87 -15.80
N ARG A 163 7.71 28.48 -15.50
CA ARG A 163 6.66 28.25 -16.51
C ARG A 163 5.82 29.51 -16.67
N SER A 164 6.07 30.26 -17.74
CA SER A 164 5.30 31.44 -18.15
C SER A 164 3.79 31.16 -18.09
N GLY A 165 3.10 31.69 -17.08
CA GLY A 165 1.65 31.56 -16.94
C GLY A 165 1.12 31.81 -15.53
N CYS A 166 1.82 31.33 -14.49
CA CYS A 166 1.40 31.55 -13.11
C CYS A 166 2.06 32.78 -12.50
N SER A 167 1.26 33.70 -11.95
CA SER A 167 1.82 34.77 -11.12
C SER A 167 2.27 34.20 -9.76
N ALA A 168 3.30 34.79 -9.14
CA ALA A 168 3.77 34.37 -7.80
C ALA A 168 2.68 34.46 -6.71
N ASP A 169 1.59 35.19 -6.99
CA ASP A 169 0.44 35.34 -6.13
C ASP A 169 -0.67 34.31 -6.42
N GLU A 170 -0.56 33.41 -7.39
CA GLU A 170 -1.64 32.45 -7.66
C GLU A 170 -1.57 31.22 -6.75
N GLU A 171 -2.71 30.86 -6.16
CA GLU A 171 -2.84 29.68 -5.32
C GLU A 171 -2.84 28.40 -6.18
N VAL A 172 -2.22 27.34 -5.68
CA VAL A 172 -2.16 26.02 -6.32
C VAL A 172 -3.16 25.09 -5.66
N ALA A 173 -4.03 24.49 -6.48
CA ALA A 173 -4.92 23.43 -6.04
C ALA A 173 -4.18 22.10 -5.99
N VAL A 174 -4.10 21.48 -4.82
CA VAL A 174 -3.42 20.19 -4.63
C VAL A 174 -4.44 19.08 -4.44
N LEU A 175 -4.48 18.11 -5.35
CA LEU A 175 -5.31 16.92 -5.23
C LEU A 175 -4.70 15.96 -4.20
N LEU A 176 -5.29 15.95 -3.00
CA LEU A 176 -4.83 15.19 -1.84
C LEU A 176 -5.74 13.99 -1.60
N SER A 177 -5.19 12.77 -1.69
CA SER A 177 -5.96 11.52 -1.59
C SER A 177 -5.93 10.87 -0.20
N GLY A 178 -5.14 11.41 0.74
CA GLY A 178 -4.81 10.73 2.01
C GLY A 178 -3.62 9.77 1.91
N GLY A 179 -3.09 9.55 0.69
CA GLY A 179 -1.88 8.77 0.45
C GLY A 179 -0.58 9.55 0.67
N VAL A 180 0.54 8.82 0.75
CA VAL A 180 1.87 9.40 1.01
C VAL A 180 2.32 10.32 -0.13
N ASP A 181 2.16 9.91 -1.39
CA ASP A 181 2.68 10.68 -2.52
C ASP A 181 2.04 12.07 -2.63
N SER A 182 0.72 12.16 -2.52
CA SER A 182 0.01 13.44 -2.54
C SER A 182 0.30 14.30 -1.30
N SER A 183 0.57 13.67 -0.15
CA SER A 183 0.98 14.36 1.08
C SER A 183 2.39 14.95 0.96
N VAL A 184 3.34 14.21 0.38
CA VAL A 184 4.69 14.68 0.12
C VAL A 184 4.66 15.79 -0.94
N ALA A 185 3.89 15.63 -2.02
CA ALA A 185 3.73 16.68 -3.02
C ALA A 185 3.20 17.99 -2.41
N LEU A 186 2.17 17.92 -1.57
CA LEU A 186 1.66 19.08 -0.83
C LEU A 186 2.76 19.72 0.04
N ARG A 187 3.50 18.89 0.78
CA ARG A 187 4.55 19.37 1.68
C ARG A 187 5.69 20.05 0.93
N LEU A 188 6.10 19.50 -0.21
CA LEU A 188 7.15 20.08 -1.06
C LEU A 188 6.74 21.46 -1.59
N LEU A 189 5.48 21.61 -2.04
CA LEU A 189 4.96 22.90 -2.50
C LEU A 189 4.89 23.91 -1.35
N HIS A 190 4.39 23.49 -0.19
CA HIS A 190 4.32 24.31 1.00
C HIS A 190 5.72 24.79 1.45
N ASP A 191 6.70 23.89 1.55
CA ASP A 191 8.06 24.21 1.98
C ASP A 191 8.80 25.09 0.97
N ALA A 192 8.37 25.08 -0.30
CA ALA A 192 8.83 25.98 -1.34
C ALA A 192 8.14 27.36 -1.33
N GLY A 193 7.27 27.63 -0.34
CA GLY A 193 6.57 28.91 -0.18
C GLY A 193 5.38 29.11 -1.13
N VAL A 194 4.89 28.05 -1.79
CA VAL A 194 3.75 28.12 -2.69
C VAL A 194 2.46 28.17 -1.89
N ARG A 195 1.58 29.13 -2.20
CA ARG A 195 0.23 29.18 -1.60
C ARG A 195 -0.58 27.99 -2.12
N CYS A 196 -1.00 27.12 -1.22
CA CYS A 196 -1.69 25.88 -1.58
C CYS A 196 -3.08 25.82 -0.95
N ARG A 197 -4.02 25.22 -1.69
CA ARG A 197 -5.28 24.70 -1.15
C ARG A 197 -5.45 23.25 -1.54
N ALA A 198 -5.74 22.40 -0.57
CA ALA A 198 -5.87 20.97 -0.78
C ALA A 198 -7.34 20.58 -1.08
N PHE A 199 -7.50 19.61 -1.97
CA PHE A 199 -8.79 19.09 -2.39
C PHE A 199 -8.82 17.58 -2.31
N TYR A 200 -9.81 17.04 -1.59
CA TYR A 200 -10.11 15.62 -1.55
C TYR A 200 -11.30 15.32 -2.47
N LEU A 201 -11.11 14.46 -3.47
CA LEU A 201 -12.15 14.12 -4.43
C LEU A 201 -12.98 12.94 -3.91
N ARG A 202 -14.27 13.18 -3.64
CA ARG A 202 -15.24 12.14 -3.26
C ARG A 202 -15.89 11.59 -4.53
N ILE A 203 -15.46 10.39 -4.94
CA ILE A 203 -15.92 9.70 -6.17
C ILE A 203 -16.64 8.37 -5.91
N TRP A 204 -16.81 8.00 -4.63
CA TRP A 204 -17.48 6.78 -4.22
C TRP A 204 -18.98 6.87 -4.45
N LEU A 205 -19.62 5.82 -4.99
CA LEU A 205 -21.05 5.82 -5.27
C LEU A 205 -21.89 5.55 -4.02
N GLU A 206 -23.02 6.25 -3.94
CA GLU A 206 -24.01 6.51 -2.87
C GLU A 206 -24.55 5.39 -1.96
N ASP A 207 -23.87 4.27 -1.75
CA ASP A 207 -24.26 3.32 -0.70
C ASP A 207 -23.66 3.66 0.68
N GLU A 208 -23.49 4.95 0.98
CA GLU A 208 -23.03 5.42 2.30
C GLU A 208 -23.93 4.90 3.43
N GLN A 209 -25.23 4.69 3.19
CA GLN A 209 -26.14 4.11 4.20
C GLN A 209 -25.99 2.59 4.39
N GLN A 210 -25.64 1.84 3.32
CA GLN A 210 -25.36 0.41 3.44
C GLN A 210 -23.97 0.14 4.04
N HIS A 211 -23.01 1.05 3.83
CA HIS A 211 -21.67 0.98 4.39
C HIS A 211 -21.61 1.51 5.84
N ALA A 212 -22.32 2.60 6.15
CA ALA A 212 -22.42 3.15 7.51
C ALA A 212 -23.18 2.20 8.46
N SER A 213 -24.20 1.48 7.97
CA SER A 213 -24.87 0.43 8.77
C SER A 213 -23.97 -0.77 9.09
N ARG A 214 -22.81 -0.88 8.41
CA ARG A 214 -21.77 -1.89 8.68
C ARG A 214 -20.51 -1.30 9.33
N GLY A 215 -20.49 0.02 9.60
CA GLY A 215 -19.36 0.72 10.24
C GLY A 215 -18.09 0.82 9.39
N GLU A 216 -18.19 0.63 8.07
CA GLU A 216 -17.04 0.63 7.16
C GLU A 216 -17.27 1.65 6.04
N CYS A 217 -17.05 2.94 6.31
CA CYS A 217 -16.97 3.97 5.27
C CYS A 217 -15.50 4.11 4.83
N PRO A 218 -15.09 3.59 3.65
CA PRO A 218 -13.68 3.53 3.27
C PRO A 218 -13.02 4.91 3.16
N TRP A 219 -13.79 5.94 2.82
CA TRP A 219 -13.28 7.29 2.62
C TRP A 219 -13.02 8.06 3.91
N GLU A 220 -13.58 7.65 5.06
CA GLU A 220 -13.41 8.37 6.33
C GLU A 220 -11.97 8.32 6.82
N GLU A 221 -11.30 7.18 6.64
CA GLU A 221 -9.90 7.03 7.02
C GLU A 221 -8.99 7.88 6.11
N ASP A 222 -9.20 7.84 4.80
CA ASP A 222 -8.48 8.67 3.83
C ASP A 222 -8.69 10.18 4.10
N TRP A 223 -9.92 10.57 4.41
CA TRP A 223 -10.25 11.93 4.80
C TRP A 223 -9.56 12.33 6.11
N ALA A 224 -9.51 11.44 7.11
CA ALA A 224 -8.81 11.69 8.35
C ALA A 224 -7.29 11.88 8.14
N TYR A 225 -6.67 11.07 7.26
CA TYR A 225 -5.26 11.24 6.89
C TYR A 225 -5.02 12.55 6.15
N ALA A 226 -5.83 12.87 5.14
CA ALA A 226 -5.75 14.13 4.41
C ALA A 226 -5.91 15.33 5.36
N SER A 227 -6.88 15.27 6.28
CA SER A 227 -7.14 16.30 7.29
C SER A 227 -5.95 16.48 8.23
N ALA A 228 -5.35 15.38 8.70
CA ALA A 228 -4.19 15.41 9.58
C ALA A 228 -2.97 16.05 8.90
N VAL A 229 -2.71 15.68 7.64
CA VAL A 229 -1.63 16.24 6.82
C VAL A 229 -1.84 17.75 6.60
N CYS A 230 -3.03 18.16 6.17
CA CYS A 230 -3.37 19.56 5.97
C CYS A 230 -3.26 20.38 7.26
N LYS A 231 -3.70 19.83 8.40
CA LYS A 231 -3.57 20.47 9.72
C LYS A 231 -2.10 20.66 10.11
N GLN A 232 -1.25 19.66 9.86
CA GLN A 232 0.19 19.76 10.13
C GLN A 232 0.88 20.80 9.24
N ALA A 233 0.47 20.89 7.98
CA ALA A 233 1.01 21.85 7.01
C ALA A 233 0.38 23.26 7.09
N GLY A 234 -0.69 23.45 7.87
CA GLY A 234 -1.41 24.73 7.89
C GLY A 234 -2.13 25.07 6.57
N VAL A 235 -2.47 24.06 5.77
CA VAL A 235 -3.11 24.21 4.45
C VAL A 235 -4.61 23.93 4.55
N PRO A 236 -5.50 24.79 3.99
CA PRO A 236 -6.93 24.50 3.95
C PRO A 236 -7.26 23.24 3.11
N LEU A 237 -8.18 22.41 3.61
CA LEU A 237 -8.68 21.21 2.93
C LEU A 237 -10.17 21.36 2.61
N GLU A 238 -10.56 20.99 1.39
CA GLU A 238 -11.95 20.97 0.94
C GLU A 238 -12.30 19.63 0.26
N ALA A 239 -13.50 19.12 0.50
CA ALA A 239 -14.01 17.94 -0.19
C ALA A 239 -14.81 18.37 -1.42
N VAL A 240 -14.54 17.77 -2.58
CA VAL A 240 -15.31 17.98 -3.82
C VAL A 240 -15.96 16.68 -4.23
N SER A 241 -17.30 16.66 -4.28
CA SER A 241 -18.04 15.50 -4.78
C SER A 241 -18.01 15.49 -6.31
N LEU A 242 -17.56 14.36 -6.87
CA LEU A 242 -17.55 14.07 -8.31
C LEU A 242 -18.12 12.66 -8.57
N GLN A 243 -19.07 12.23 -7.74
CA GLN A 243 -19.64 10.88 -7.78
C GLN A 243 -20.42 10.64 -9.07
N ASP A 244 -21.24 11.61 -9.48
CA ASP A 244 -22.03 11.54 -10.71
C ASP A 244 -21.12 11.45 -11.93
N GLU A 245 -20.13 12.33 -12.02
CA GLU A 245 -19.16 12.32 -13.12
C GLU A 245 -18.34 11.02 -13.14
N TYR A 246 -17.97 10.49 -11.96
CA TYR A 246 -17.28 9.21 -11.87
C TYR A 246 -18.17 8.04 -12.33
N SER A 247 -19.44 8.03 -11.93
CA SER A 247 -20.43 7.03 -12.34
C SER A 247 -20.62 7.01 -13.86
N GLU A 248 -20.88 8.19 -14.42
CA GLU A 248 -21.19 8.37 -15.84
C GLU A 248 -19.96 8.13 -16.71
N GLN A 249 -18.78 8.61 -16.28
CA GLN A 249 -17.62 8.67 -17.17
C GLN A 249 -16.60 7.57 -16.92
N VAL A 250 -16.55 6.96 -15.73
CA VAL A 250 -15.60 5.88 -15.39
C VAL A 250 -16.33 4.56 -15.22
N VAL A 251 -17.36 4.49 -14.37
CA VAL A 251 -18.07 3.23 -14.08
C VAL A 251 -18.85 2.74 -15.30
N SER A 252 -19.57 3.63 -15.99
CA SER A 252 -20.28 3.26 -17.22
C SER A 252 -19.32 2.76 -18.32
N TYR A 253 -18.14 3.38 -18.44
CA TYR A 253 -17.09 2.88 -19.33
C TYR A 253 -16.62 1.48 -18.94
N LEU A 254 -16.32 1.24 -17.66
CA LEU A 254 -15.91 -0.07 -17.17
C LEU A 254 -16.95 -1.16 -17.52
N ILE A 255 -18.23 -0.88 -17.27
CA ILE A 255 -19.32 -1.83 -17.52
C ILE A 255 -19.45 -2.13 -19.01
N GLN A 256 -19.42 -1.11 -19.87
CA GLN A 256 -19.55 -1.28 -21.32
C GLN A 256 -18.39 -2.09 -21.91
N GLU A 257 -17.16 -1.80 -21.50
CA GLU A 257 -15.97 -2.50 -21.98
C GLU A 257 -15.93 -3.96 -21.49
N ALA A 258 -16.27 -4.18 -20.22
CA ALA A 258 -16.38 -5.51 -19.65
C ALA A 258 -17.47 -6.34 -20.34
N ALA A 259 -18.64 -5.75 -20.62
CA ALA A 259 -19.73 -6.40 -21.35
C ALA A 259 -19.32 -6.78 -22.79
N ALA A 260 -18.39 -6.02 -23.37
CA ALA A 260 -17.81 -6.31 -24.68
C ALA A 260 -16.60 -7.25 -24.64
N GLY A 261 -16.32 -7.89 -23.49
CA GLY A 261 -15.24 -8.87 -23.32
C GLY A 261 -13.83 -8.27 -23.27
N ARG A 262 -13.70 -6.96 -23.02
CA ARG A 262 -12.42 -6.28 -22.88
C ARG A 262 -12.02 -6.12 -21.41
N THR A 263 -10.75 -5.82 -21.17
CA THR A 263 -10.21 -5.50 -19.85
C THR A 263 -9.92 -3.99 -19.78
N PRO A 264 -10.88 -3.17 -19.33
CA PRO A 264 -10.71 -1.72 -19.25
C PRO A 264 -9.77 -1.30 -18.12
N ASN A 265 -9.16 -0.12 -18.26
CA ASN A 265 -8.38 0.50 -17.20
C ASN A 265 -9.11 1.77 -16.68
N PRO A 266 -9.67 1.75 -15.45
CA PRO A 266 -10.38 2.91 -14.91
C PRO A 266 -9.48 4.09 -14.58
N ASP A 267 -8.20 3.87 -14.25
CA ASP A 267 -7.30 4.93 -13.80
C ASP A 267 -6.99 5.92 -14.92
N ILE A 268 -6.92 5.43 -16.17
CA ILE A 268 -6.79 6.28 -17.36
C ILE A 268 -7.99 7.23 -17.48
N MET A 269 -9.20 6.71 -17.26
CA MET A 269 -10.41 7.53 -17.31
C MET A 269 -10.53 8.43 -16.09
N CYS A 270 -10.17 7.98 -14.90
CA CYS A 270 -10.16 8.80 -13.68
C CYS A 270 -9.22 10.00 -13.84
N ASN A 271 -7.99 9.80 -14.31
CA ASN A 271 -7.05 10.91 -14.51
C ASN A 271 -7.57 11.88 -15.60
N SER A 272 -7.94 11.37 -16.77
CA SER A 272 -8.33 12.23 -17.91
C SER A 272 -9.68 12.92 -17.74
N ARG A 273 -10.67 12.24 -17.14
CA ARG A 273 -12.05 12.71 -17.08
C ARG A 273 -12.43 13.32 -15.74
N ILE A 274 -11.80 12.88 -14.65
CA ILE A 274 -12.16 13.31 -13.30
C ILE A 274 -11.15 14.30 -12.74
N LYS A 275 -9.88 13.91 -12.58
CA LYS A 275 -8.84 14.78 -11.99
C LYS A 275 -8.50 15.98 -12.86
N PHE A 276 -8.27 15.74 -14.15
CA PHE A 276 -7.90 16.77 -15.12
C PHE A 276 -9.05 17.15 -16.07
N GLY A 277 -10.24 16.59 -15.84
CA GLY A 277 -11.48 16.98 -16.50
C GLY A 277 -12.40 17.69 -15.53
N ALA A 278 -13.35 16.96 -14.95
CA ALA A 278 -14.42 17.47 -14.10
C ALA A 278 -13.93 18.36 -12.94
N PHE A 279 -12.83 17.99 -12.26
CA PHE A 279 -12.27 18.82 -11.20
C PHE A 279 -11.72 20.16 -11.73
N ILE A 280 -10.99 20.16 -12.85
CA ILE A 280 -10.50 21.40 -13.47
C ILE A 280 -11.68 22.29 -13.85
N ASP A 281 -12.69 21.71 -14.50
CA ASP A 281 -13.86 22.46 -14.95
C ASP A 281 -14.68 23.06 -13.80
N ARG A 282 -14.80 22.34 -12.68
CA ARG A 282 -15.59 22.79 -11.52
C ARG A 282 -14.84 23.70 -10.56
N VAL A 283 -13.56 23.43 -10.32
CA VAL A 283 -12.77 24.08 -9.25
C VAL A 283 -11.39 24.53 -9.73
N GLY A 284 -10.67 23.67 -10.45
CA GLY A 284 -9.26 23.89 -10.77
C GLY A 284 -8.99 25.15 -11.61
N ARG A 285 -9.95 25.60 -12.44
CA ARG A 285 -9.85 26.85 -13.21
C ARG A 285 -9.74 28.12 -12.36
N HIS A 286 -10.04 28.05 -11.06
CA HIS A 286 -9.89 29.17 -10.12
C HIS A 286 -8.48 29.27 -9.52
N TYR A 287 -7.58 28.36 -9.87
CA TYR A 287 -6.21 28.26 -9.35
C TYR A 287 -5.22 28.44 -10.51
N GLY A 288 -4.02 28.93 -10.20
CA GLY A 288 -2.98 29.09 -11.23
C GLY A 288 -2.49 27.74 -11.77
N ALA A 289 -2.43 26.74 -10.89
CA ALA A 289 -2.06 25.39 -11.26
C ALA A 289 -2.81 24.34 -10.42
N VAL A 290 -2.83 23.11 -10.94
CA VAL A 290 -3.28 21.91 -10.23
C VAL A 290 -2.08 20.96 -10.06
N ALA A 291 -1.85 20.51 -8.84
CA ALA A 291 -0.83 19.52 -8.50
C ALA A 291 -1.46 18.21 -8.01
N SER A 292 -0.79 17.09 -8.24
CA SER A 292 -1.21 15.77 -7.74
C SER A 292 0.01 14.87 -7.50
N GLY A 293 -0.17 13.78 -6.75
CA GLY A 293 0.92 12.86 -6.36
C GLY A 293 1.47 11.84 -7.38
N PRO A 294 0.91 11.60 -8.58
CA PRO A 294 1.51 10.67 -9.54
C PRO A 294 2.92 11.06 -9.99
N TYR A 295 3.79 10.06 -10.18
CA TYR A 295 5.12 10.21 -10.77
C TYR A 295 5.00 10.22 -12.30
N ALA A 296 5.24 11.37 -12.93
CA ALA A 296 5.03 11.63 -14.35
C ALA A 296 6.14 12.47 -14.98
#